data_AF-A0A7J4LFY7-F1
#
_entry.id   AF-A0A7J4LFY7-F1
#
_cell.length_a   1.000
_cell.length_b   1.000
_cell.length_c   1.000
_cell.angle_alpha   90.00
_cell.angle_beta   90.00
_cell.angle_gamma   90.00
#
_symmetry.space_group_name_H-M   'P 1'
#
loop_
_entity.id
_entity.type
_entity.pdbx_description
1 polymer ?
#
loop_
_entity_poly.entity_id
_entity_poly.type
_entity_poly.pdbx_seq_one_letter_code
_entity_poly.pdbx_strand_id
1 'polypeptide(L)'
;MHDTRERMDEIKAKKNPNSVEVLKYIRYAINVKKYPNEKIYEILSHWDKDKVNSAISKVEKENAAPRPKRYYVSLKEPLEDPNLR
;
A
#
# COMPACT_ATOMS: atom_id res chain seq x y z
N MET A 1 -7.95 -0.38 20.52
CA MET A 1 -7.33 -0.40 19.17
C MET A 1 -8.38 0.13 18.22
N HIS A 2 -8.13 1.23 17.49
CA HIS A 2 -9.11 1.69 16.49
C HIS A 2 -9.12 0.72 15.32
N ASP A 3 -10.29 0.19 15.00
CA ASP A 3 -10.49 -0.75 13.92
C ASP A 3 -10.11 -0.07 12.61
N THR A 4 -9.30 -0.73 11.79
CA THR A 4 -8.82 -0.16 10.52
C THR A 4 -10.00 0.22 9.61
N ARG A 5 -11.16 -0.42 9.79
CA ARG A 5 -12.42 -0.13 9.10
C ARG A 5 -12.98 1.25 9.41
N GLU A 6 -13.19 1.57 10.69
CA GLU A 6 -13.81 2.85 11.09
C GLU A 6 -13.02 4.04 10.54
N ARG A 7 -11.68 3.95 10.61
CA ARG A 7 -10.78 4.97 10.12
C ARG A 7 -10.85 5.17 8.59
N MET A 8 -11.17 4.12 7.84
CA MET A 8 -11.36 4.22 6.38
C MET A 8 -12.73 4.81 6.03
N ASP A 9 -13.78 4.49 6.80
CA ASP A 9 -15.11 5.10 6.64
C ASP A 9 -15.08 6.60 6.96
N GLU A 10 -14.33 7.02 7.99
CA GLU A 10 -14.10 8.45 8.28
C GLU A 10 -13.40 9.16 7.12
N ILE A 11 -12.35 8.55 6.56
CA ILE A 11 -11.64 9.11 5.41
C ILE A 11 -12.60 9.24 4.23
N LYS A 12 -13.36 8.19 3.91
CA LYS A 12 -14.36 8.16 2.82
C LYS A 12 -15.39 9.27 2.95
N ALA A 13 -15.88 9.52 4.17
CA ALA A 13 -16.89 10.53 4.46
C ALA A 13 -16.35 11.98 4.37
N LYS A 14 -15.03 12.19 4.35
CA LYS A 14 -14.46 13.53 4.19
C LYS A 14 -14.78 14.10 2.81
N LYS A 15 -15.20 15.37 2.81
CA LYS A 15 -15.43 16.15 1.59
C LYS A 15 -14.13 16.46 0.84
N ASN A 16 -13.06 16.77 1.59
CA ASN A 16 -11.74 17.11 1.07
C ASN A 16 -10.65 16.32 1.83
N PRO A 17 -10.45 15.03 1.55
CA PRO A 17 -9.36 14.26 2.15
C PRO A 17 -8.01 14.74 1.64
N ASN A 18 -6.98 14.57 2.45
CA ASN A 18 -5.61 14.85 2.03
C ASN A 18 -5.06 13.71 1.14
N SER A 19 -4.03 13.97 0.33
CA SER A 19 -3.48 12.97 -0.62
C SER A 19 -3.06 11.65 0.04
N VAL A 20 -2.57 11.71 1.29
CA VAL A 20 -2.19 10.54 2.08
C VAL A 20 -3.42 9.70 2.47
N GLU A 21 -4.54 10.35 2.78
CA GLU A 21 -5.79 9.68 3.16
C GLU A 21 -6.43 9.01 1.96
N VAL A 22 -6.46 9.69 0.82
CA VAL A 22 -6.90 9.14 -0.48
C VAL A 22 -6.11 7.87 -0.80
N LEU A 23 -4.78 7.93 -0.71
CA LEU A 23 -3.90 6.77 -0.92
C LEU A 23 -4.19 5.62 0.05
N LYS A 24 -4.41 5.91 1.35
CA LYS A 24 -4.74 4.89 2.35
C LYS A 24 -6.05 4.18 2.03
N TYR A 25 -7.09 4.94 1.72
CA TYR A 25 -8.41 4.38 1.39
C TYR A 25 -8.35 3.55 0.10
N ILE A 26 -7.70 4.05 -0.95
CA ILE A 26 -7.55 3.32 -2.21
C ILE A 26 -6.74 2.04 -2.02
N ARG A 27 -5.64 2.09 -1.25
CA ARG A 27 -4.86 0.90 -0.90
C ARG A 27 -5.70 -0.11 -0.15
N TYR A 28 -6.56 0.32 0.78
CA TYR A 28 -7.50 -0.55 1.47
C TYR A 28 -8.57 -1.14 0.52
N ALA A 29 -9.11 -0.33 -0.39
CA ALA A 29 -10.12 -0.75 -1.36
C ALA A 29 -9.57 -1.81 -2.32
N ILE A 30 -8.34 -1.65 -2.81
CA ILE A 30 -7.69 -2.58 -3.73
C ILE A 30 -7.21 -3.83 -2.98
N ASN A 31 -6.46 -3.68 -1.87
CA ASN A 31 -5.78 -4.82 -1.23
C ASN A 31 -6.68 -5.61 -0.27
N VAL A 32 -7.62 -4.95 0.41
CA VAL A 32 -8.48 -5.59 1.43
C VAL A 32 -9.84 -5.92 0.85
N LYS A 33 -10.51 -4.93 0.24
CA LYS A 33 -11.86 -5.12 -0.33
C LYS A 33 -11.84 -5.75 -1.72
N LYS A 34 -10.70 -5.72 -2.43
CA LYS A 34 -10.54 -6.21 -3.80
C LYS A 34 -11.57 -5.61 -4.76
N TYR A 35 -11.87 -4.32 -4.61
CA TYR A 35 -12.79 -3.64 -5.51
C TYR A 35 -12.12 -3.35 -6.86
N PRO A 36 -12.86 -3.50 -7.97
CA PRO A 36 -12.37 -3.06 -9.27
C PRO A 36 -12.26 -1.54 -9.30
N ASN A 37 -11.34 -1.01 -10.11
CA ASN A 37 -11.06 0.43 -10.19
C ASN A 37 -12.32 1.26 -10.48
N GLU A 38 -13.21 0.77 -11.34
CA GLU A 38 -14.50 1.40 -11.65
C GLU A 38 -15.36 1.66 -10.40
N LYS A 39 -15.44 0.68 -9.51
CA LYS A 39 -16.19 0.80 -8.25
C LYS A 39 -15.52 1.78 -7.28
N ILE A 40 -14.19 1.88 -7.32
CA ILE A 40 -13.45 2.86 -6.51
C ILE A 40 -13.77 4.27 -7.00
N TYR A 41 -13.82 4.50 -8.31
CA TYR A 41 -14.22 5.80 -8.88
C TYR A 41 -15.66 6.16 -8.52
N GLU A 42 -16.58 5.20 -8.56
CA GLU A 42 -17.98 5.45 -8.18
C GLU A 42 -18.09 5.87 -6.71
N ILE A 43 -17.43 5.14 -5.81
CA ILE A 43 -17.44 5.43 -4.37
C ILE A 43 -16.75 6.74 -4.03
N LEU A 44 -15.71 7.12 -4.79
CA LEU A 44 -14.91 8.32 -4.59
C LEU A 44 -15.27 9.43 -5.59
N SER A 45 -16.46 9.36 -6.19
CA SER A 45 -16.92 10.31 -7.22
C SER A 45 -17.04 11.75 -6.70
N HIS A 46 -17.22 11.92 -5.40
CA HIS A 46 -17.22 13.22 -4.72
C HIS A 46 -15.82 13.80 -4.47
N TRP A 47 -14.76 13.05 -4.76
CA TRP A 47 -13.39 13.52 -4.69
C TRP A 47 -12.84 13.91 -6.06
N ASP A 48 -11.72 14.61 -6.02
CA ASP A 48 -10.98 15.00 -7.20
C ASP A 48 -10.51 13.77 -8.00
N LYS A 49 -11.02 13.66 -9.23
CA LYS A 49 -10.79 12.51 -10.12
C LYS A 49 -9.32 12.31 -10.44
N ASP A 50 -8.56 13.39 -10.65
CA ASP A 50 -7.13 13.33 -10.94
C ASP A 50 -6.32 12.79 -9.76
N LYS A 51 -6.63 13.22 -8.53
CA LYS A 51 -6.02 12.66 -7.32
C LYS A 51 -6.34 11.17 -7.15
N VAL A 52 -7.57 10.76 -7.40
CA VAL A 52 -8.00 9.35 -7.29
C VAL A 52 -7.28 8.49 -8.34
N ASN A 53 -7.26 8.92 -9.61
CA ASN A 53 -6.52 8.26 -10.70
C ASN A 53 -5.03 8.06 -10.36
N SER A 54 -4.39 9.13 -9.87
CA SER A 54 -2.98 9.14 -9.51
C SER A 54 -2.68 8.17 -8.36
N ALA A 55 -3.55 8.14 -7.35
CA ALA A 55 -3.41 7.23 -6.22
C ALA A 55 -3.65 5.76 -6.61
N ILE A 56 -4.63 5.46 -7.47
CA ILE A 56 -4.85 4.10 -8.01
C ILE A 56 -3.61 3.65 -8.77
N SER A 57 -3.14 4.45 -9.72
CA SER A 57 -1.95 4.13 -10.53
C SER A 57 -0.71 3.88 -9.66
N LYS A 58 -0.54 4.66 -8.58
CA LYS A 58 0.56 4.49 -7.65
C LYS A 58 0.48 3.16 -6.89
N VAL A 59 -0.71 2.82 -6.37
CA VAL A 59 -0.93 1.56 -5.65
C VAL A 59 -0.79 0.36 -6.57
N GLU A 60 -1.28 0.44 -7.80
CA GLU A 60 -1.10 -0.62 -8.80
C GLU A 60 0.37 -0.84 -9.15
N LYS A 61 1.14 0.24 -9.37
CA LYS A 61 2.59 0.16 -9.61
C LYS A 61 3.33 -0.46 -8.41
N GLU A 62 2.97 -0.08 -7.18
CA GLU A 62 3.58 -0.68 -5.97
C GLU A 62 3.23 -2.16 -5.81
N ASN A 63 2.01 -2.58 -6.19
CA ASN A 63 1.61 -3.98 -6.16
C ASN A 63 2.23 -4.80 -7.28
N ALA A 64 2.41 -4.21 -8.47
CA ALA A 64 3.04 -4.86 -9.61
C ALA A 64 4.56 -4.94 -9.46
N ALA A 65 5.17 -4.03 -8.69
CA ALA A 65 6.59 -4.08 -8.39
C ALA A 65 6.90 -5.40 -7.67
N PRO A 66 7.77 -6.26 -8.24
CA PRO A 66 8.19 -7.47 -7.56
C PRO A 66 8.80 -7.05 -6.23
N ARG A 67 8.32 -7.63 -5.12
CA ARG A 67 8.89 -7.37 -3.79
C ARG A 67 10.40 -7.54 -3.91
N PRO A 68 11.22 -6.58 -3.45
CA PRO A 68 12.66 -6.70 -3.54
C PRO A 68 13.04 -8.03 -2.89
N LYS A 69 13.71 -8.90 -3.66
CA LYS A 69 14.20 -10.18 -3.14
C LYS A 69 15.12 -9.82 -1.97
N ARG A 70 14.67 -10.11 -0.74
CA ARG A 70 15.54 -10.09 0.42
C ARG A 70 16.54 -11.20 0.19
N TYR A 71 17.70 -10.87 -0.36
CA TYR A 71 18.85 -11.75 -0.28
C TYR A 71 19.23 -11.79 1.19
N TYR A 72 18.72 -12.80 1.90
CA TYR A 72 19.34 -13.21 3.14
C TYR A 72 20.76 -13.60 2.76
N VAL A 73 21.71 -12.73 3.10
CA VAL A 73 23.11 -13.12 3.14
C VAL A 73 23.14 -14.23 4.18
N SER A 74 23.18 -15.48 3.74
CA SER A 74 23.51 -16.59 4.61
C SER A 74 24.91 -16.30 5.13
N LEU A 75 25.02 -15.71 6.32
CA LEU A 75 26.22 -15.73 7.13
C LEU A 75 26.44 -17.19 7.57
N LYS A 76 26.73 -18.07 6.61
CA LYS A 76 27.30 -19.37 6.90
C LYS A 76 28.80 -19.21 6.78
N GLU A 77 29.45 -19.74 7.81
CA GLU A 77 30.89 -19.88 8.03
C GLU A 77 31.53 -18.71 8.82
N PRO A 78 31.79 -18.88 10.14
CA PRO A 78 32.91 -18.17 10.73
C PRO A 78 34.17 -18.61 9.97
N LEU A 79 35.00 -17.65 9.56
CA LEU A 79 36.31 -17.94 9.01
C LEU A 79 37.04 -18.88 9.99
N GLU A 80 37.49 -20.05 9.52
CA GLU A 80 38.44 -20.87 10.24
C GLU A 80 39.66 -19.99 10.56
N ASP A 81 39.95 -19.85 11.85
CA ASP A 81 41.08 -19.10 12.37
C ASP A 81 42.39 -19.74 11.86
N PRO A 82 43.23 -19.03 11.09
CA PRO A 82 44.47 -19.60 10.55
C PRO A 82 45.56 -19.85 11.60
N ASN A 83 45.30 -19.62 12.89
CA ASN A 83 46.24 -19.81 13.99
C ASN A 83 45.93 -21.02 14.89
N LEU A 84 45.17 -22.01 14.39
CA LEU A 84 45.03 -23.30 15.07
C LEU A 84 46.16 -24.28 14.67
N ARG A 85 47.43 -23.88 14.81
CA ARG A 85 48.55 -24.83 14.95
C ARG A 85 49.82 -24.19 15.47
#